data_AF-A0A2D6UDS7-F1
#
_entry.id   AF-A0A2D6UDS7-F1
#
_cell.length_a   1.000
_cell.length_b   1.000
_cell.length_c   1.000
_cell.angle_alpha   90.00
_cell.angle_beta   90.00
_cell.angle_gamma   90.00
#
_symmetry.space_group_name_H-M   'P 1'
#
loop_
_entity.id
_entity.type
_entity.pdbx_description
1 polymer ?
#
loop_
_entity_poly.entity_id
_entity_poly.type
_entity_poly.pdbx_seq_one_letter_code
_entity_poly.pdbx_strand_id
1 'polypeptide(L)' 'FDLLMRYDLPVSLQEKLLAEDLLNSMKRDKKVRSGIIRFVAMRNLGDSFTTSDVDEILIRNCLTSIGAV' A
#
# COMPACT_ATOMS: atom_id res chain seq x y z
N PHE A 1 14.70 -7.13 -2.72
CA PHE A 1 13.64 -6.71 -3.66
C PHE A 1 13.51 -7.64 -4.86
N ASP A 2 14.50 -8.49 -5.18
CA ASP A 2 14.47 -9.35 -6.38
C ASP A 2 13.49 -10.54 -6.36
N LEU A 3 12.98 -10.99 -5.21
CA LEU A 3 12.28 -12.28 -5.16
C LEU A 3 11.01 -12.29 -6.04
N LEU A 4 10.19 -11.24 -5.96
CA LEU A 4 8.96 -11.15 -6.77
C LEU A 4 9.28 -11.11 -8.28
N MET A 5 10.31 -10.36 -8.68
CA MET A 5 10.74 -10.26 -10.07
C MET A 5 11.29 -11.60 -10.60
N ARG A 6 11.98 -12.39 -9.78
CA ARG A 6 12.48 -13.73 -10.17
C ARG A 6 11.37 -14.74 -10.47
N TYR A 7 10.16 -14.48 -9.97
CA TYR A 7 8.96 -15.26 -10.26
C TYR A 7 8.04 -14.54 -11.27
N ASP A 8 8.58 -13.57 -12.02
CA ASP A 8 7.87 -12.80 -13.03
C ASP A 8 6.59 -12.12 -12.51
N LEU A 9 6.56 -11.76 -11.22
CA LEU A 9 5.44 -11.04 -10.62
C LEU A 9 5.61 -9.52 -10.76
N PRO A 10 4.52 -8.77 -10.98
CA PRO A 10 4.56 -7.32 -11.09
C PRO A 10 4.94 -6.66 -9.76
N VAL A 11 5.87 -5.72 -9.81
CA VAL A 11 6.32 -4.89 -8.65
C VAL A 11 5.94 -3.42 -8.80
N SER A 12 5.24 -3.07 -9.88
CA SER A 12 4.66 -1.77 -10.16
C SER A 12 3.25 -1.96 -10.73
N LEU A 13 2.43 -0.92 -10.67
CA LEU A 13 1.11 -0.92 -11.32
C LEU A 13 1.29 -1.05 -12.83
N GLN A 14 0.52 -1.94 -13.44
CA GLN A 14 0.58 -2.21 -14.89
C GLN A 14 -0.33 -1.29 -15.70
N GLU A 15 -1.25 -0.58 -15.02
CA GLU A 15 -2.18 0.37 -15.61
C GLU A 15 -2.17 1.67 -14.80
N LYS A 16 -2.57 2.77 -15.45
CA LYS A 16 -2.70 4.07 -14.78
C LYS A 16 -3.91 4.06 -13.87
N LEU A 17 -3.67 4.00 -12.57
CA LEU A 17 -4.70 4.12 -11.54
C LEU A 17 -4.51 5.45 -10.80
N LEU A 18 -5.61 6.13 -10.49
CA LEU A 18 -5.56 7.35 -9.71
C LEU A 18 -5.23 7.01 -8.25
N ALA A 19 -4.24 7.72 -7.67
CA ALA A 19 -3.85 7.51 -6.28
C ALA A 19 -5.02 7.73 -5.31
N GLU A 20 -5.91 8.69 -5.63
CA GLU A 20 -7.12 8.97 -4.85
C GLU A 20 -8.13 7.82 -4.89
N ASP A 21 -8.30 7.16 -6.03
CA ASP A 21 -9.24 6.03 -6.14
C ASP A 21 -8.76 4.83 -5.34
N LEU A 22 -7.44 4.59 -5.37
CA LEU A 22 -6.79 3.56 -4.55
C LEU A 22 -6.96 3.88 -3.06
N LEU A 23 -6.62 5.10 -2.65
CA LEU A 23 -6.74 5.54 -1.26
C LEU A 23 -8.19 5.45 -0.75
N ASN A 24 -9.15 5.92 -1.53
CA ASN A 24 -10.58 5.85 -1.20
C ASN A 24 -11.07 4.40 -1.11
N SER A 25 -10.56 3.51 -1.97
CA SER A 25 -10.87 2.08 -1.90
C SER A 25 -10.29 1.43 -0.64
N MET A 26 -9.06 1.78 -0.26
CA MET A 26 -8.43 1.34 0.98
C MET A 26 -9.20 1.82 2.23
N LYS A 27 -9.74 3.04 2.21
CA LYS A 27 -10.60 3.59 3.28
C LYS A 27 -11.93 2.85 3.45
N ARG A 28 -12.43 2.18 2.41
CA ARG A 28 -13.69 1.42 2.44
C ARG A 28 -13.52 -0.06 2.83
N ASP A 29 -12.29 -0.56 2.87
CA ASP A 29 -12.02 -1.96 3.20
C ASP A 29 -12.40 -2.32 4.64
N LYS A 30 -12.82 -3.57 4.87
CA LYS A 30 -13.32 -4.08 6.15
C LYS A 30 -12.30 -4.01 7.31
N LYS A 31 -11.02 -3.74 7.03
CA LYS A 31 -9.98 -3.48 8.06
C LYS A 31 -9.99 -2.03 8.57
N VAL A 32 -10.83 -1.16 8.05
CA VAL A 32 -11.01 0.21 8.54
C VAL A 32 -12.04 0.22 9.68
N ARG A 33 -11.62 0.64 10.88
CA ARG A 33 -12.57 1.07 11.93
C ARG A 33 -12.53 2.59 11.96
N SER A 34 -13.68 3.23 11.77
CA SER A 34 -13.84 4.69 11.83
C SER A 34 -13.06 5.50 10.79
N GLY A 35 -12.83 4.97 9.58
CA GLY A 35 -12.14 5.70 8.49
C GLY A 35 -10.61 5.64 8.52
N ILE A 36 -10.01 4.99 9.53
CA ILE A 36 -8.57 4.85 9.68
C ILE A 36 -8.06 3.57 8.99
N ILE A 37 -7.15 3.73 8.02
CA ILE A 37 -6.53 2.62 7.29
C ILE A 37 -5.57 1.87 8.22
N ARG A 38 -5.66 0.54 8.24
CA ARG A 38 -4.72 -0.34 8.95
C ARG A 38 -3.83 -1.10 7.98
N PHE A 39 -2.52 -0.96 8.16
CA PHE A 39 -1.50 -1.65 7.38
C PHE A 39 -0.87 -2.79 8.19
N VAL A 40 -0.50 -3.86 7.50
CA VAL A 40 0.49 -4.81 8.00
C VAL A 40 1.83 -4.37 7.44
N ALA A 41 2.70 -3.86 8.30
CA ALA A 41 4.05 -3.44 7.96
C ALA A 41 5.07 -4.41 8.54
N MET A 42 6.29 -4.41 8.01
CA MET A 42 7.39 -5.21 8.56
C MET A 42 8.37 -4.30 9.28
N ARG A 43 8.81 -4.70 10.48
CA ARG A 43 9.98 -4.07 11.13
C ARG A 43 11.26 -4.59 10.49
N ASN A 44 11.31 -5.90 10.29
CA ASN A 44 12.40 -6.64 9.69
C ASN A 44 11.85 -7.88 8.95
N LEU A 45 12.67 -8.57 8.18
CA LEU A 45 12.29 -9.85 7.56
C LEU A 45 11.84 -10.85 8.63
N GLY A 46 10.62 -11.35 8.51
CA GLY A 46 10.02 -12.29 9.47
C GLY A 46 9.35 -11.67 10.69
N ASP A 47 9.44 -10.34 10.89
CA ASP A 47 8.71 -9.63 11.96
C ASP A 47 7.76 -8.57 11.37
N SER A 48 6.47 -8.79 11.56
CA SER A 48 5.39 -7.91 11.07
C SER A 48 4.53 -7.39 12.20
N PHE A 49 3.95 -6.21 12.00
CA PHE A 49 3.05 -5.58 12.95
C PHE A 49 1.93 -4.85 12.22
N THR A 50 0.80 -4.66 12.92
CA THR A 50 -0.29 -3.85 12.41
C THR A 50 -0.13 -2.41 12.89
N THR A 51 -0.24 -1.45 11.99
CA THR A 51 -0.24 -0.01 12.31
C THR A 51 -1.41 0.69 11.64
N SER A 52 -1.99 1.66 12.34
CA SER A 52 -2.97 2.61 11.82
C SER A 52 -2.42 4.04 11.75
N ASP A 53 -1.19 4.24 12.22
CA ASP A 53 -0.55 5.54 12.37
C ASP A 53 0.37 5.78 11.16
N VAL A 54 -0.25 5.97 10.00
CA VAL A 54 0.45 6.24 8.74
C VAL A 54 -0.16 7.48 8.11
N ASP A 55 0.68 8.49 7.89
CA ASP A 55 0.28 9.74 7.25
C ASP A 55 -0.26 9.48 5.84
N GLU A 56 -1.40 10.09 5.50
CA GLU A 56 -2.02 9.96 4.19
C GLU A 56 -1.11 10.42 3.05
N ILE A 57 -0.29 11.45 3.29
CA ILE A 57 0.71 11.95 2.34
C ILE A 57 1.74 10.86 2.05
N LEU A 58 2.18 10.11 3.08
CA LEU A 58 3.12 9.01 2.91
C LEU A 58 2.50 7.87 2.10
N ILE A 59 1.23 7.56 2.34
CA ILE A 59 0.49 6.55 1.56
C ILE A 59 0.42 6.97 0.09
N ARG A 60 0.04 8.23 -0.18
CA ARG A 60 -0.05 8.77 -1.55
C ARG A 60 1.30 8.71 -2.25
N ASN A 61 2.38 9.15 -1.59
CA ASN A 61 3.74 9.09 -2.15
C ASN A 61 4.18 7.65 -2.46
N CYS A 62 3.80 6.68 -1.62
CA CYS A 62 4.08 5.27 -1.85
C CYS A 62 3.32 4.73 -3.06
N LEU A 63 2.05 5.09 -3.23
CA LEU A 63 1.26 4.69 -4.40
C LEU A 63 1.82 5.30 -5.69
N THR A 64 2.20 6.59 -5.66
CA THR A 64 2.80 7.26 -6.82
C THR A 64 4.16 6.67 -7.19
N SER A 65 4.97 6.26 -6.20
CA SER A 65 6.28 5.66 -6.47
C SER A 65 6.20 4.30 -7.21
N ILE A 66 5.05 3.62 -7.13
CA ILE A 66 4.79 2.36 -7.84
C ILE A 66 3.93 2.52 -9.11
N GLY A 67 3.61 3.76 -9.53
CA GLY A 67 2.97 4.06 -10.81
C GLY A 67 1.55 4.62 -10.75
N ALA A 68 1.04 4.99 -9.57
CA ALA A 68 -0.23 5.70 -9.47
C ALA A 68 -0.10 7.17 -9.93
N VAL A 69 -1.17 7.72 -10.49
CA VAL A 69 -1.23 9.10 -11.03
C VAL A 69 -2.19 10.00 -10.26
#